data_AF-A0A7C5XQX2-F1
#
_entry.id   AF-A0A7C5XQX2-F1
#
_cell.length_a   1.000
_cell.length_b   1.000
_cell.length_c   1.000
_cell.angle_alpha   90.00
_cell.angle_beta   90.00
_cell.angle_gamma   90.00
#
_symmetry.space_group_name_H-M   'P 1'
#
loop_
_entity.id
_entity.type
_entity.pdbx_description
1 polymer ?
#
loop_
_entity_poly.entity_id
_entity_poly.type
_entity_poly.pdbx_seq_one_letter_code
_entity_poly.pdbx_strand_id
1 'polypeptide(L)'
;MKIEACSDEWLLTFGTGGYASSTFCGYNARTYHGLLIAPTNPPHRRFLLLSKIEESLIYGDEIPFGTNRYVPDVTHPKGYEYIQSFTWGRNYVSWRYSVEGVTVAKEIVACQGV
;
A
#
# COMPACT_ATOMS: atom_id res chain seq x y z
N MET A 1 -14.80 1.56 7.91
CA MET A 1 -14.81 0.69 6.70
C MET A 1 -14.68 -0.77 7.14
N LYS A 2 -15.10 -1.78 6.36
CA LYS A 2 -14.83 -3.22 6.67
C LYS A 2 -13.62 -3.71 5.87
N ILE A 3 -12.83 -4.64 6.41
CA ILE A 3 -11.66 -5.22 5.70
C ILE A 3 -12.05 -5.95 4.41
N GLU A 4 -13.26 -6.50 4.31
CA GLU A 4 -13.80 -7.13 3.10
C GLU A 4 -13.89 -6.15 1.93
N ALA A 5 -14.08 -4.86 2.22
CA ALA A 5 -14.07 -3.82 1.20
C ALA A 5 -12.67 -3.65 0.59
N CYS A 6 -11.61 -4.09 1.27
CA CYS A 6 -10.22 -4.01 0.82
C CYS A 6 -9.85 -5.08 -0.22
N SER A 7 -10.80 -5.55 -1.01
CA SER A 7 -10.57 -6.47 -2.13
C SER A 7 -9.96 -5.78 -3.35
N ASP A 8 -10.16 -4.47 -3.49
CA ASP A 8 -9.68 -3.73 -4.63
C ASP A 8 -8.16 -3.53 -4.56
N GLU A 9 -7.50 -3.86 -5.67
CA GLU A 9 -6.06 -3.85 -5.85
C GLU A 9 -5.65 -2.69 -6.79
N TRP A 10 -4.43 -2.19 -6.62
CA TRP A 10 -3.83 -1.19 -7.50
C TRP A 10 -2.48 -1.67 -8.02
N LEU A 11 -2.08 -1.16 -9.20
CA LEU A 11 -0.81 -1.47 -9.85
C LEU A 11 -0.21 -0.19 -10.45
N LEU A 12 1.03 0.11 -10.07
CA LEU A 12 1.84 1.18 -10.65
C LEU A 12 3.04 0.57 -11.36
N THR A 13 3.15 0.79 -12.67
CA THR A 13 4.29 0.29 -13.48
C THR A 13 5.41 1.32 -13.53
N PHE A 14 6.66 0.86 -13.47
CA PHE A 14 7.85 1.71 -13.52
C PHE A 14 8.36 1.96 -14.95
N GLY A 15 7.73 1.39 -15.98
CA GLY A 15 8.18 1.47 -17.37
C GLY A 15 9.38 0.58 -17.74
N THR A 16 10.10 0.04 -16.75
CA THR A 16 11.31 -0.80 -16.91
C THR A 16 11.05 -2.31 -16.74
N GLY A 17 9.77 -2.70 -16.68
CA GLY A 17 9.34 -4.07 -16.37
C GLY A 17 9.20 -4.38 -14.86
N GLY A 18 9.49 -3.40 -14.01
CA GLY A 18 9.16 -3.40 -12.57
C GLY A 18 7.84 -2.70 -12.27
N TYR A 19 7.33 -2.91 -11.05
CA TYR A 19 6.08 -2.33 -10.57
C TYR A 19 5.96 -2.28 -9.05
N ALA A 20 4.95 -1.55 -8.58
CA ALA A 20 4.41 -1.60 -7.23
C ALA A 20 2.93 -2.00 -7.28
N SER A 21 2.48 -2.84 -6.37
CA SER A 21 1.06 -3.20 -6.24
C SER A 21 0.71 -3.59 -4.81
N SER A 22 -0.54 -3.34 -4.43
CA SER A 22 -1.12 -3.82 -3.18
C SER A 22 -2.64 -3.67 -3.23
N THR A 23 -3.31 -3.95 -2.11
CA THR A 23 -4.70 -3.50 -1.92
C THR A 23 -4.71 -2.01 -1.59
N PHE A 24 -5.84 -1.34 -1.79
CA PHE A 24 -5.95 0.06 -1.33
C PHE A 24 -5.90 0.18 0.21
N CYS A 25 -6.07 -0.89 0.97
CA CYS A 25 -5.86 -0.86 2.42
C CYS A 25 -4.41 -1.10 2.82
N GLY A 26 -3.53 -1.38 1.86
CA GLY A 26 -2.08 -1.52 2.06
C GLY A 26 -1.64 -2.88 2.59
N TYR A 27 -2.51 -3.90 2.65
CA TYR A 27 -2.10 -5.27 2.96
C TYR A 27 -1.85 -6.08 1.68
N ASN A 28 -0.84 -6.94 1.71
CA ASN A 28 -0.46 -7.78 0.59
C ASN A 28 -1.29 -9.07 0.55
N ALA A 29 -2.40 -9.04 -0.19
CA ALA A 29 -3.31 -10.18 -0.39
C ALA A 29 -2.79 -11.26 -1.36
N ARG A 30 -1.76 -10.96 -2.15
CA ARG A 30 -1.22 -11.81 -3.22
C ARG A 30 0.29 -11.96 -3.12
N THR A 31 0.82 -13.07 -3.63
CA THR A 31 2.28 -13.32 -3.72
C THR A 31 3.03 -12.27 -4.56
N TYR A 32 2.33 -11.60 -5.49
CA TYR A 32 2.89 -10.57 -6.36
C TYR A 32 2.66 -9.14 -5.86
N HIS A 33 2.12 -8.95 -4.65
CA HIS A 33 2.04 -7.61 -4.05
C HIS A 33 3.39 -7.21 -3.44
N GLY A 34 3.72 -5.93 -3.58
CA GLY A 34 4.99 -5.36 -3.18
C GLY A 34 5.09 -3.90 -3.58
N LEU A 35 5.82 -3.10 -2.82
CA LEU A 35 6.09 -1.69 -3.15
C LEU A 35 7.26 -1.52 -4.13
N LEU A 36 8.18 -2.48 -4.22
CA LEU A 36 9.26 -2.47 -5.19
C LEU A 36 9.52 -3.88 -5.71
N ILE A 37 8.95 -4.17 -6.87
CA ILE A 37 9.21 -5.41 -7.61
C ILE A 37 9.99 -5.04 -8.86
N ALA A 38 11.24 -5.51 -8.96
CA ALA A 38 12.16 -5.12 -10.03
C ALA A 38 12.74 -6.35 -10.76
N PRO A 39 12.81 -6.35 -12.10
CA PRO A 39 13.49 -7.39 -12.87
C PRO A 39 15.01 -7.20 -12.84
N THR A 40 15.78 -8.29 -12.68
CA THR A 40 17.24 -8.25 -12.91
C THR A 40 17.62 -8.52 -14.36
N ASN A 41 16.73 -9.12 -15.14
CA ASN A 41 16.90 -9.35 -16.58
C ASN A 41 15.52 -9.33 -17.28
N PRO A 42 15.01 -8.16 -17.68
CA PRO A 42 13.67 -8.03 -18.27
C PRO A 42 13.47 -8.97 -19.48
N PRO A 43 12.29 -9.60 -19.64
CA PRO A 43 11.06 -9.50 -18.84
C PRO A 43 10.98 -10.51 -17.67
N HIS A 44 12.02 -11.31 -17.45
CA HIS A 44 12.04 -12.40 -16.48
C HIS A 44 12.73 -12.01 -15.16
N ARG A 45 12.70 -12.92 -14.18
CA ARG A 45 13.40 -12.78 -12.89
C ARG A 45 13.09 -11.46 -12.15
N ARG A 46 11.84 -11.31 -11.75
CA ARG A 46 11.42 -10.22 -10.86
C ARG A 46 11.72 -10.60 -9.41
N PHE A 47 12.27 -9.65 -8.67
CA PHE A 47 12.55 -9.77 -7.25
C PHE A 47 11.70 -8.79 -6.47
N LEU A 48 11.17 -9.24 -5.34
CA LEU A 48 10.56 -8.37 -4.35
C LEU A 48 11.67 -7.73 -3.51
N LEU A 49 11.94 -6.46 -3.76
CA LEU A 49 12.96 -5.69 -3.04
C LEU A 49 12.38 -4.92 -1.84
N LEU A 50 11.11 -4.51 -1.93
CA LEU A 50 10.38 -3.89 -0.83
C LEU A 50 8.95 -4.45 -0.79
N SER A 51 8.64 -5.18 0.28
CA SER A 51 7.31 -5.79 0.46
C SER A 51 6.24 -4.75 0.81
N LYS A 52 6.48 -3.98 1.86
CA LYS A 52 5.54 -3.03 2.44
C LYS A 52 6.31 -2.07 3.36
N ILE A 53 5.73 -0.90 3.62
CA ILE A 53 6.16 0.02 4.68
C ILE A 53 5.04 0.03 5.73
N GLU A 54 5.40 -0.11 7.01
CA GLU A 54 4.50 0.10 8.14
C GLU A 54 4.73 1.50 8.68
N GLU A 55 3.65 2.28 8.80
CA GLU A 55 3.69 3.64 9.33
C GLU A 55 2.78 3.76 10.55
N SER A 56 3.19 4.62 11.47
CA SER A 56 2.40 5.04 12.62
C SER A 56 2.45 6.56 12.75
N LEU A 57 1.34 7.16 13.16
CA LEU A 57 1.29 8.54 13.61
C LEU A 57 1.52 8.57 15.13
N ILE A 58 2.40 9.44 15.59
CA ILE A 58 2.58 9.72 17.02
C ILE A 58 1.85 11.03 17.32
N TYR A 59 0.70 10.93 17.98
CA TYR A 59 -0.10 12.07 18.41
C TYR A 59 -0.78 11.72 19.73
N GLY A 60 -0.09 11.99 20.84
CA GLY A 60 -0.38 11.32 22.11
C GLY A 60 0.17 9.90 22.05
N ASP A 61 -0.72 8.91 21.87
CA ASP A 61 -0.35 7.51 21.70
C ASP A 61 0.08 7.19 20.24
N GLU A 62 0.68 6.01 20.05
CA GLU A 62 1.01 5.51 18.72
C GLU A 62 -0.26 5.00 18.01
N ILE A 63 -0.53 5.57 16.83
CA ILE A 63 -1.67 5.20 16.00
C ILE A 63 -1.14 4.54 14.71
N PRO A 64 -1.19 3.21 14.58
CA PRO A 64 -0.70 2.53 13.39
C PRO A 64 -1.64 2.71 12.19
N PHE A 65 -1.10 3.18 11.07
CA PHE A 65 -1.80 3.29 9.78
C PHE A 65 -1.62 2.07 8.88
N GLY A 66 -0.72 1.16 9.26
CA GLY A 66 -0.57 -0.14 8.64
C GLY A 66 -1.83 -1.00 8.69
N THR A 67 -2.00 -1.88 7.70
CA THR A 67 -3.00 -2.96 7.75
C THR A 67 -2.35 -4.27 7.34
N ASN A 68 -2.55 -5.34 8.13
CA ASN A 68 -2.16 -6.70 7.76
C ASN A 68 -3.30 -7.67 8.04
N ARG A 69 -3.36 -8.74 7.25
CA ARG A 69 -4.30 -9.84 7.42
C ARG A 69 -3.53 -11.15 7.61
N TYR A 70 -3.87 -11.87 8.68
CA TYR A 70 -3.30 -13.15 9.05
C TYR A 70 -4.38 -14.23 9.07
N VAL A 71 -3.98 -15.46 8.77
CA VAL A 71 -4.85 -16.64 8.83
C VAL A 71 -5.10 -17.01 10.30
N PRO A 72 -6.31 -17.44 10.70
CA PRO A 72 -7.48 -17.68 9.85
C PRO A 72 -8.27 -16.43 9.46
N ASP A 73 -8.38 -15.41 10.32
CA ASP A 73 -9.05 -14.14 9.99
C ASP A 73 -8.69 -13.01 10.97
N VAL A 74 -7.41 -12.81 11.24
CA VAL A 74 -6.92 -11.78 12.16
C VAL A 74 -6.45 -10.57 11.35
N THR A 75 -7.00 -9.39 11.63
CA THR A 75 -6.54 -8.13 11.01
C THR A 75 -5.90 -7.25 12.07
N HIS A 76 -4.59 -7.01 11.95
CA HIS A 76 -3.84 -6.13 12.84
C HIS A 76 -2.53 -5.66 12.20
N PRO A 77 -2.20 -4.36 12.21
CA PRO A 77 -3.03 -3.26 12.68
C PRO A 77 -4.25 -3.01 11.78
N LYS A 78 -5.17 -2.15 12.24
CA LYS A 78 -6.44 -1.84 11.55
C LYS A 78 -6.43 -0.45 10.92
N GLY A 79 -5.29 0.00 10.41
CA GLY A 79 -5.13 1.35 9.85
C GLY A 79 -6.11 1.69 8.72
N TYR A 80 -6.65 0.68 8.03
CA TYR A 80 -7.71 0.83 7.03
C TYR A 80 -8.98 1.52 7.58
N GLU A 81 -9.21 1.49 8.90
CA GLU A 81 -10.37 2.15 9.53
C GLU A 81 -10.26 3.68 9.47
N TYR A 82 -9.04 4.22 9.38
CA TYR A 82 -8.77 5.65 9.29
C TYR A 82 -8.75 6.18 7.85
N ILE A 83 -8.80 5.31 6.83
CA ILE A 83 -8.80 5.74 5.42
C ILE A 83 -10.13 6.45 5.12
N GLN A 84 -10.05 7.75 4.86
CA GLN A 84 -11.17 8.57 4.42
C GLN A 84 -11.36 8.49 2.90
N SER A 85 -10.25 8.51 2.14
CA SER A 85 -10.29 8.43 0.68
C SER A 85 -9.02 7.79 0.13
N PHE A 86 -9.19 7.03 -0.95
CA PHE A 86 -8.10 6.52 -1.79
C PHE A 86 -8.25 7.10 -3.20
N THR A 87 -7.14 7.42 -3.85
CA THR A 87 -7.12 7.88 -5.24
C THR A 87 -6.02 7.15 -6.00
N TRP A 88 -6.38 6.52 -7.10
CA TRP A 88 -5.46 5.91 -8.05
C TRP A 88 -5.36 6.79 -9.30
N GLY A 89 -4.23 7.48 -9.43
CA GLY A 89 -3.92 8.32 -10.58
C GLY A 89 -3.09 7.58 -11.63
N ARG A 90 -2.56 8.33 -12.61
CA ARG A 90 -1.80 7.76 -13.73
C ARG A 90 -0.52 7.04 -13.29
N ASN A 91 0.24 7.62 -12.37
CA ASN A 91 1.53 7.12 -11.91
C ASN A 91 1.68 7.19 -10.38
N TYR A 92 0.57 7.38 -9.67
CA TYR A 92 0.57 7.47 -8.22
C TYR A 92 -0.68 6.85 -7.62
N VAL A 93 -0.57 6.48 -6.35
CA VAL A 93 -1.70 6.17 -5.48
C VAL A 93 -1.58 7.03 -4.23
N SER A 94 -2.70 7.53 -3.73
CA SER A 94 -2.72 8.39 -2.56
C SER A 94 -3.85 8.04 -1.60
N TRP A 95 -3.61 8.31 -0.33
CA TRP A 95 -4.52 8.11 0.77
C TRP A 95 -4.68 9.41 1.55
N ARG A 96 -5.90 9.66 2.01
CA ARG A 96 -6.16 10.59 3.11
C ARG A 96 -6.66 9.79 4.30
N TYR A 97 -5.95 9.90 5.41
CA TYR A 97 -6.33 9.35 6.69
C TYR A 97 -6.92 10.46 7.56
N SER A 98 -7.95 10.14 8.33
CA SER A 98 -8.52 11.04 9.33
C SER A 98 -8.60 10.32 10.67
N VAL A 99 -7.94 10.87 11.67
CA VAL A 99 -7.90 10.32 13.03
C VAL A 99 -7.81 11.46 14.03
N GLU A 100 -8.67 11.45 15.05
CA GLU A 100 -8.64 12.43 16.16
C GLU A 100 -8.56 13.91 15.72
N GLY A 101 -9.22 14.27 14.61
CA GLY A 101 -9.21 15.63 14.06
C GLY A 101 -7.95 15.99 13.27
N VAL A 102 -6.99 15.07 13.13
CA VAL A 102 -5.80 15.21 12.29
C VAL A 102 -6.03 14.51 10.94
N THR A 103 -5.67 15.20 9.86
CA THR A 103 -5.67 14.63 8.52
C THR A 103 -4.24 14.38 8.07
N VAL A 104 -3.94 13.14 7.66
CA VAL A 104 -2.64 12.76 7.09
C VAL A 104 -2.81 12.36 5.63
N ALA A 105 -2.02 12.96 4.76
CA ALA A 105 -1.93 12.56 3.35
C ALA A 105 -0.70 11.68 3.14
N LYS A 106 -0.89 10.55 2.45
CA LYS A 106 0.19 9.65 2.01
C LYS A 106 0.10 9.52 0.50
N GLU A 107 1.25 9.50 -0.16
CA GLU A 107 1.33 9.27 -1.59
C GLU A 107 2.47 8.32 -1.91
N ILE A 108 2.23 7.39 -2.85
CA ILE A 108 3.26 6.57 -3.46
C ILE A 108 3.26 6.93 -4.95
N VAL A 109 4.42 7.37 -5.44
CA VAL A 109 4.61 7.77 -6.83
C VAL A 109 5.58 6.82 -7.50
N ALA A 110 5.20 6.28 -8.66
CA ALA A 110 6.10 5.58 -9.54
C ALA A 110 6.92 6.59 -10.36
N CYS A 111 8.22 6.68 -10.07
CA CYS A 111 9.16 7.37 -10.94
C CYS A 111 9.38 6.52 -12.20
N GLN A 112 8.75 6.91 -13.30
CA GLN A 112 9.03 6.33 -14.61
C GLN A 112 10.35 6.90 -15.10
N GLY A 113 11.33 6.04 -15.36
CA GLY A 113 12.60 6.47 -15.96
C GLY A 113 12.32 7.12 -17.31
N VAL A 114 12.99 8.24 -17.57
CA VAL A 114 13.04 8.88 -18.90
C VAL A 114 13.79 7.98 -19.87
#